data_AF-A0A8C1ZSV2-F1
#
_entry.id   AF-A0A8C1ZSV2-F1
#
_cell.length_a   1.000
_cell.length_b   1.000
_cell.length_c   1.000
_cell.angle_alpha   90.00
_cell.angle_beta   90.00
_cell.angle_gamma   90.00
#
_symmetry.space_group_name_H-M   'P 1'
#
loop_
_entity.id
_entity.type
_entity.pdbx_description
1 polymer ?
#
loop_
_entity_poly.entity_id
_entity_poly.type
_entity_poly.pdbx_seq_one_letter_code
_entity_poly.pdbx_strand_id
1 'polypeptide(L)'
;MPWFHARVSGMELQVQTRWTSLLFLLGSLWLCSSTQANVLESMLQRNSGKLTTGGGKESSGSATPVIPERMLLCHCYHHCPEDSTNNTCRTDGYCFTMVEEEEGSSPLLTSGCLGLVGSEFQCRDTGNARLRRILECCTDQDFCNRDLHPTLPPLKRPGETQQHS
;
A
#
# COMPACT_ATOMS: atom_id res chain seq x y z
N MET A 1 -44.96 -29.33 -61.64
CA MET A 1 -46.23 -29.02 -60.93
C MET A 1 -46.93 -30.35 -60.69
N PRO A 2 -47.47 -30.74 -59.51
CA PRO A 2 -47.88 -30.04 -58.26
C PRO A 2 -46.98 -30.42 -57.04
N TRP A 3 -46.83 -29.63 -55.96
CA TRP A 3 -47.66 -29.43 -54.74
C TRP A 3 -48.01 -30.71 -53.95
N PHE A 4 -47.44 -30.91 -52.74
CA PHE A 4 -48.10 -30.70 -51.43
C PHE A 4 -47.15 -31.03 -50.25
N HIS A 5 -47.45 -30.37 -49.12
CA HIS A 5 -46.70 -30.24 -47.87
C HIS A 5 -46.45 -31.52 -47.07
N ALA A 6 -45.36 -31.50 -46.28
CA ALA A 6 -45.40 -31.98 -44.89
C ALA A 6 -44.66 -30.99 -43.98
N ARG A 7 -45.39 -30.48 -42.98
CA ARG A 7 -45.00 -29.50 -41.96
C ARG A 7 -44.83 -30.25 -40.64
N VAL A 8 -43.63 -30.32 -40.07
CA VAL A 8 -43.28 -30.74 -38.68
C VAL A 8 -41.87 -30.18 -38.41
N SER A 9 -41.45 -29.54 -37.33
CA SER A 9 -42.04 -29.01 -36.09
C SER A 9 -41.03 -27.96 -35.61
N GLY A 10 -41.41 -26.67 -35.60
CA GLY A 10 -40.53 -25.56 -35.23
C GLY A 10 -40.62 -25.12 -33.77
N MET A 11 -41.17 -25.97 -32.89
CA MET A 11 -41.52 -25.60 -31.50
C MET A 11 -40.66 -26.27 -30.41
N GLU A 12 -39.86 -27.29 -30.75
CA GLU A 12 -39.01 -28.00 -29.76
C GLU A 12 -37.70 -27.25 -29.43
N LEU A 13 -37.08 -26.54 -30.39
CA LEU A 13 -35.77 -25.91 -30.16
C LEU A 13 -35.80 -24.62 -29.30
N GLN A 14 -36.96 -23.97 -29.15
CA GLN A 14 -37.10 -22.72 -28.37
C GLN A 14 -37.34 -22.95 -26.88
N VAL A 15 -37.90 -24.11 -26.49
CA VAL A 15 -38.16 -24.44 -25.08
C VAL A 15 -36.86 -24.84 -24.36
N GLN A 16 -36.00 -25.62 -25.01
CA GLN A 16 -34.73 -26.06 -24.42
C GLN A 16 -33.75 -24.91 -24.15
N THR A 17 -33.68 -23.88 -25.01
CA THR A 17 -32.73 -22.76 -24.85
C THR A 17 -33.11 -21.79 -23.72
N ARG A 18 -34.41 -21.66 -23.43
CA ARG A 18 -34.88 -20.83 -22.30
C ARG A 18 -34.64 -21.51 -20.95
N TRP A 19 -34.79 -22.82 -20.88
CA TRP A 19 -34.58 -23.58 -19.64
C TRP A 19 -33.10 -23.68 -19.27
N THR A 20 -32.21 -23.86 -20.24
CA THR A 20 -30.77 -23.84 -19.97
C THR A 20 -30.29 -22.47 -19.49
N SER A 21 -30.78 -21.38 -20.08
CA SER A 21 -30.45 -20.01 -19.64
C SER A 21 -30.95 -19.73 -18.21
N LEU A 22 -32.15 -20.21 -17.86
CA LEU A 22 -32.68 -20.04 -16.49
C LEU A 22 -31.88 -20.86 -15.46
N LEU A 23 -31.48 -22.09 -15.81
CA LEU A 23 -30.66 -22.95 -14.95
C LEU A 23 -29.25 -22.38 -14.74
N PHE A 24 -28.63 -21.79 -15.78
CA PHE A 24 -27.34 -21.10 -15.63
C PHE A 24 -27.45 -19.85 -14.74
N LEU A 25 -28.49 -19.02 -14.90
CA LEU A 25 -28.69 -17.83 -14.06
C LEU A 25 -28.98 -18.18 -12.58
N LEU A 26 -29.78 -19.23 -12.34
CA LEU A 26 -30.04 -19.73 -10.98
C LEU A 26 -28.79 -20.37 -10.34
N GLY A 27 -27.97 -21.08 -11.14
CA GLY A 27 -26.70 -21.64 -10.69
C GLY A 27 -25.66 -20.58 -10.33
N SER A 28 -25.55 -19.50 -11.12
CA SER A 28 -24.66 -18.36 -10.82
C SER A 28 -25.07 -17.64 -9.53
N LEU A 29 -26.37 -17.54 -9.24
CA LEU A 29 -26.86 -16.90 -8.01
C LEU A 29 -26.63 -17.77 -6.75
N TRP A 30 -26.66 -19.10 -6.88
CA TRP A 30 -26.28 -20.03 -5.82
C TRP A 30 -24.78 -19.98 -5.49
N LEU A 31 -23.92 -19.88 -6.51
CA LEU A 31 -22.47 -19.78 -6.31
C LEU A 31 -22.08 -18.47 -5.59
N CYS A 32 -22.75 -17.36 -5.90
CA CYS A 32 -22.56 -16.08 -5.19
C CYS A 32 -23.03 -16.11 -3.73
N SER A 33 -24.02 -16.93 -3.39
CA SER A 33 -24.55 -17.02 -2.03
C SER A 33 -23.68 -17.90 -1.11
N SER A 34 -22.91 -18.84 -1.67
CA SER A 34 -22.03 -19.73 -0.91
C SER A 34 -20.66 -19.14 -0.54
N THR A 35 -20.22 -18.04 -1.14
CA THR A 35 -18.90 -17.44 -0.86
C THR A 35 -18.86 -16.51 0.35
N GLN A 36 -19.98 -16.30 1.07
CA GLN A 36 -20.04 -15.43 2.25
C GLN A 36 -20.14 -16.16 3.60
N ALA A 37 -19.83 -17.45 3.68
CA ALA A 37 -20.06 -18.24 4.90
C ALA A 37 -18.81 -18.75 5.64
N ASN A 38 -17.57 -18.31 5.36
CA ASN A 38 -16.37 -18.88 6.02
C ASN A 38 -15.24 -17.89 6.39
N VAL A 39 -15.54 -16.65 6.81
CA VAL A 39 -14.49 -15.73 7.34
C VAL A 39 -14.54 -15.58 8.88
N LEU A 40 -15.56 -16.13 9.56
CA LEU A 40 -15.73 -15.91 11.00
C LEU A 40 -15.03 -16.95 11.91
N GLU A 41 -14.56 -18.08 11.38
CA GLU A 41 -13.97 -19.14 12.24
C GLU A 41 -12.47 -18.95 12.53
N SER A 42 -11.74 -18.13 11.77
CA SER A 42 -10.30 -17.93 12.00
C SER A 42 -9.97 -16.93 13.11
N MET A 43 -10.97 -16.25 13.68
CA MET A 43 -10.77 -15.22 14.72
C MET A 43 -10.91 -15.74 16.16
N LEU A 44 -11.35 -16.99 16.37
CA LEU A 44 -11.60 -17.52 17.73
C LEU A 44 -10.47 -18.35 18.34
N GLN A 45 -9.40 -18.69 17.60
CA GLN A 45 -8.37 -19.62 18.11
C GLN A 45 -7.11 -19.00 18.74
N ARG A 46 -6.94 -17.67 18.81
CA ARG A 46 -5.62 -17.08 19.14
C ARG A 46 -5.46 -16.33 20.47
N ASN A 47 -6.33 -16.51 21.47
CA ASN A 47 -5.99 -16.01 22.80
C ASN A 47 -6.45 -16.94 23.93
N SER A 48 -5.68 -18.01 24.15
CA SER A 48 -5.57 -18.63 25.47
C SER A 48 -4.31 -18.07 26.13
N GLY A 49 -4.48 -16.93 26.80
CA GLY A 49 -3.41 -16.16 27.42
C GLY A 49 -3.88 -15.51 28.73
N LYS A 50 -4.03 -16.35 29.76
CA LYS A 50 -3.81 -16.09 31.20
C LYS A 50 -4.44 -14.80 31.82
N LEU A 51 -5.49 -15.04 32.61
CA LEU A 51 -6.05 -14.15 33.64
C LEU A 51 -4.99 -13.55 34.57
N THR A 52 -5.00 -12.22 34.75
CA THR A 52 -4.82 -11.55 36.05
C THR A 52 -5.67 -10.28 36.13
N THR A 53 -6.47 -10.23 37.20
CA THR A 53 -7.44 -9.24 37.67
C THR A 53 -6.89 -7.82 37.87
N GLY A 54 -7.67 -6.80 37.48
CA GLY A 54 -7.51 -5.41 37.91
C GLY A 54 -8.42 -4.46 37.12
N GLY A 55 -9.56 -4.08 37.70
CA GLY A 55 -10.62 -3.35 37.00
C GLY A 55 -10.42 -1.84 36.87
N GLY A 56 -11.29 -1.22 36.07
CA GLY A 56 -11.58 0.20 36.20
C GLY A 56 -11.88 0.94 34.89
N LYS A 57 -13.18 1.13 34.64
CA LYS A 57 -13.82 2.31 34.04
C LYS A 57 -13.93 2.40 32.51
N GLU A 58 -15.17 2.21 32.08
CA GLU A 58 -15.72 2.44 30.75
C GLU A 58 -15.61 3.92 30.35
N SER A 59 -14.99 4.19 29.21
CA SER A 59 -15.34 5.32 28.36
C SER A 59 -15.56 4.76 26.97
N SER A 60 -16.83 4.77 26.57
CA SER A 60 -17.30 4.38 25.25
C SER A 60 -16.71 5.34 24.21
N GLY A 61 -15.62 4.90 23.58
CA GLY A 61 -15.10 5.47 22.35
C GLY A 61 -15.15 4.39 21.29
N SER A 62 -16.14 4.46 20.40
CA SER A 62 -16.15 3.65 19.18
C SER A 62 -14.88 3.98 18.41
N ALA A 63 -13.87 3.11 18.51
CA ALA A 63 -12.64 3.21 17.73
C ALA A 63 -12.99 2.86 16.27
N THR A 64 -13.55 3.83 15.57
CA THR A 64 -13.59 3.82 14.11
C THR A 64 -12.14 3.77 13.65
N PRO A 65 -11.73 2.83 12.78
CA PRO A 65 -10.38 2.87 12.23
C PRO A 65 -10.21 4.21 11.54
N VAL A 66 -9.32 5.04 12.09
CA VAL A 66 -8.94 6.31 11.47
C VAL A 66 -8.18 5.93 10.21
N ILE A 67 -8.88 5.89 9.09
CA ILE A 67 -8.25 5.78 7.77
C ILE A 67 -7.43 7.07 7.61
N PRO A 68 -6.11 7.00 7.37
CA PRO A 68 -5.33 8.19 7.09
C PRO A 68 -5.97 8.94 5.92
N GLU A 69 -6.33 10.20 6.12
CA GLU A 69 -7.11 10.97 5.14
C GLU A 69 -6.42 11.11 3.77
N ARG A 70 -5.11 10.87 3.70
CA ARG A 70 -4.36 10.79 2.45
C ARG A 70 -3.27 9.71 2.51
N MET A 71 -3.28 8.83 1.52
CA MET A 71 -2.21 7.87 1.27
C MET A 71 -1.40 8.37 0.07
N LEU A 72 -0.15 8.76 0.31
CA LEU A 72 0.78 9.28 -0.68
C LEU A 72 1.50 8.12 -1.39
N LEU A 73 1.61 8.18 -2.72
CA LEU A 73 2.47 7.29 -3.50
C LEU A 73 3.85 7.94 -3.70
N CYS A 74 4.91 7.15 -3.53
CA CYS A 74 6.28 7.63 -3.70
C CYS A 74 7.07 6.70 -4.62
N HIS A 75 8.08 7.24 -5.29
CA HIS A 75 9.11 6.40 -5.90
C HIS A 75 10.01 5.82 -4.79
N CYS A 76 10.43 4.57 -4.93
CA CYS A 76 11.41 3.98 -4.04
C CYS A 76 12.57 3.37 -4.84
N TYR A 77 13.77 3.45 -4.29
CA TYR A 77 14.96 2.82 -4.83
C TYR A 77 15.89 2.49 -3.66
N HIS A 78 16.47 1.28 -3.65
CA HIS A 78 17.14 0.64 -2.51
C HIS A 78 16.28 0.39 -1.26
N HIS A 79 15.40 1.31 -0.87
CA HIS A 79 14.50 1.19 0.30
C HIS A 79 13.05 0.91 -0.11
N CYS A 80 12.88 -0.06 -1.00
CA CYS A 80 11.54 -0.54 -1.35
C CYS A 80 11.11 -1.68 -0.40
N PRO A 81 9.84 -1.72 0.03
CA PRO A 81 9.31 -2.89 0.72
C PRO A 81 9.26 -4.10 -0.24
N GLU A 82 9.30 -5.31 0.30
CA GLU A 82 9.38 -6.55 -0.50
C GLU A 82 8.19 -6.75 -1.43
N ASP A 83 7.01 -6.24 -1.04
CA ASP A 83 5.76 -6.29 -1.81
C ASP A 83 5.59 -5.11 -2.78
N SER A 84 6.61 -4.26 -2.92
CA SER A 84 6.58 -3.15 -3.86
C SER A 84 6.48 -3.63 -5.31
N THR A 85 5.73 -2.88 -6.11
CA THR A 85 5.65 -3.06 -7.56
C THR A 85 6.05 -1.77 -8.25
N ASN A 86 6.75 -1.87 -9.38
CA ASN A 86 7.18 -0.71 -10.17
C ASN A 86 7.96 0.36 -9.37
N ASN A 87 8.81 -0.06 -8.43
CA ASN A 87 9.62 0.86 -7.62
C ASN A 87 8.76 1.94 -6.92
N THR A 88 7.64 1.51 -6.34
CA THR A 88 6.64 2.37 -5.73
C THR A 88 6.30 1.88 -4.32
N CYS A 89 6.17 2.81 -3.39
CA CYS A 89 5.70 2.55 -2.03
C CYS A 89 4.54 3.50 -1.68
N ARG A 90 3.75 3.15 -0.65
CA ARG A 90 2.62 3.95 -0.17
C ARG A 90 2.83 4.32 1.29
N THR A 91 2.46 5.54 1.67
CA THR A 91 2.63 6.02 3.05
C THR A 91 1.59 7.05 3.45
N ASP A 92 1.37 7.22 4.75
CA ASP A 92 0.58 8.28 5.37
C ASP A 92 1.43 9.53 5.70
N GLY A 93 2.76 9.43 5.57
CA GLY A 93 3.71 10.47 5.89
C GLY A 93 4.29 11.17 4.66
N TYR A 94 5.55 10.90 4.37
CA TYR A 94 6.39 11.66 3.44
C TYR A 94 7.05 10.76 2.41
N CYS A 95 7.20 11.26 1.18
CA CYS A 95 8.20 10.72 0.28
C CYS A 95 9.57 11.31 0.62
N PHE A 96 10.64 10.55 0.41
CA PHE A 96 12.00 11.04 0.60
C PHE A 96 12.93 10.69 -0.56
N THR A 97 13.98 11.50 -0.69
CA THR A 97 15.19 11.19 -1.46
C THR A 97 16.39 11.52 -0.59
N MET A 98 17.38 10.62 -0.58
CA MET A 98 18.56 10.72 0.26
C MET A 98 19.82 10.46 -0.56
N VAL A 99 20.88 11.20 -0.26
CA VAL A 99 22.22 10.90 -0.74
C VAL A 99 23.13 10.67 0.46
N GLU A 100 23.88 9.57 0.46
CA GLU A 100 24.82 9.21 1.52
C GLU A 100 26.20 8.87 0.92
N GLU A 101 27.27 9.31 1.56
CA GLU A 101 28.65 8.97 1.18
C GLU A 101 29.42 8.53 2.43
N GLU A 102 29.83 7.26 2.44
CA GLU A 102 30.77 6.69 3.40
C GLU A 102 32.21 6.95 2.94
N GLU A 103 33.15 7.03 3.89
CA GLU A 103 34.56 7.28 3.61
C GLU A 103 35.16 6.28 2.61
N GLY A 104 35.58 6.77 1.44
CA GLY A 104 36.17 5.94 0.38
C GLY A 104 35.16 5.27 -0.54
N SER A 105 33.86 5.52 -0.37
CA SER A 105 32.79 5.03 -1.26
C SER A 105 32.28 6.13 -2.20
N SER A 106 31.64 5.73 -3.30
CA SER A 106 30.89 6.68 -4.14
C SER A 106 29.57 7.06 -3.46
N PRO A 107 29.07 8.29 -3.65
CA PRO A 107 27.74 8.69 -3.18
C PRO A 107 26.63 7.73 -3.64
N LEU A 108 25.82 7.27 -2.70
CA LEU A 108 24.66 6.42 -2.94
C LEU A 108 23.39 7.26 -2.84
N LEU A 109 22.59 7.25 -3.91
CA LEU A 109 21.26 7.86 -3.94
C LEU A 109 20.21 6.80 -3.61
N THR A 110 19.34 7.09 -2.65
CA THR A 110 18.21 6.24 -2.27
C THR A 110 16.92 7.04 -2.17
N SER A 111 15.77 6.38 -2.27
CA SER A 111 14.46 7.04 -2.16
C SER A 111 13.42 6.07 -1.61
N GLY A 112 12.34 6.60 -1.04
CA GLY A 112 11.25 5.78 -0.55
C GLY A 112 10.21 6.54 0.25
N CYS A 113 9.62 5.82 1.22
CA CYS A 113 8.51 6.27 2.04
C CYS A 113 8.92 6.36 3.51
N LEU A 114 8.48 7.42 4.18
CA LEU A 114 8.53 7.56 5.63
C LEU A 114 7.08 7.62 6.16
N GLY A 115 6.80 6.86 7.21
CA GLY A 115 5.52 6.98 7.93
C GLY A 115 5.38 8.33 8.63
N LEU A 116 4.16 8.71 8.97
CA LEU A 116 3.90 10.02 9.58
C LEU A 116 4.62 10.22 10.92
N VAL A 117 4.62 9.21 11.79
CA VAL A 117 5.20 9.31 13.14
C VAL A 117 6.72 9.31 13.08
N GLY A 118 7.34 10.35 13.64
CA GLY A 118 8.80 10.49 13.73
C GLY A 118 9.46 11.04 12.46
N SER A 119 8.68 11.28 11.40
CA SER A 119 9.16 11.93 10.18
C SER A 119 9.65 13.37 10.43
N GLU A 120 9.10 14.06 11.43
CA GLU A 120 9.51 15.40 11.84
C GLU A 120 10.95 15.48 12.36
N PHE A 121 11.47 14.37 12.89
CA PHE A 121 12.86 14.27 13.32
C PHE A 121 13.75 13.81 12.17
N GLN A 122 13.29 12.81 11.40
CA GLN A 122 14.06 12.27 10.29
C GLN A 122 14.30 13.31 9.20
N CYS A 123 13.26 14.02 8.75
CA CYS A 123 13.34 15.03 7.69
C CYS A 123 14.10 16.31 8.11
N ARG A 124 14.47 16.46 9.39
CA ARG A 124 15.29 17.58 9.89
C ARG A 124 16.75 17.19 10.10
N ASP A 125 17.03 15.92 10.34
CA ASP A 125 18.37 15.44 10.65
C ASP A 125 19.22 15.33 9.38
N THR A 126 20.13 16.28 9.18
CA THR A 126 21.00 16.40 8.00
C THR A 126 22.38 15.74 8.17
N GLY A 127 22.48 14.74 9.06
CA GLY A 127 23.63 13.82 9.08
C GLY A 127 24.58 14.00 10.26
N ASN A 128 25.38 12.96 10.49
CA ASN A 128 26.37 12.91 11.57
C ASN A 128 27.77 13.25 11.04
N ALA A 129 28.74 13.54 11.93
CA ALA A 129 30.09 13.90 11.50
C ALA A 129 30.89 12.79 10.79
N ARG A 130 30.44 11.53 10.87
CA ARG A 130 31.10 10.35 10.27
C ARG A 130 30.53 9.96 8.91
N LEU A 131 29.26 10.26 8.66
CA LEU A 131 28.51 9.92 7.46
C LEU A 131 27.96 11.19 6.84
N ARG A 132 28.47 11.56 5.68
CA ARG A 132 27.95 12.70 4.92
C ARG A 132 26.66 12.25 4.27
N ARG A 133 25.53 12.74 4.77
CA ARG A 133 24.22 12.45 4.21
C ARG A 133 23.32 13.66 4.17
N ILE A 134 22.44 13.74 3.18
CA ILE A 134 21.31 14.68 3.17
C ILE A 134 20.04 13.91 2.84
N LEU A 135 18.98 14.17 3.61
CA LEU A 135 17.64 13.66 3.40
C LEU A 135 16.71 14.83 3.10
N GLU A 136 15.98 14.76 1.99
CA GLU A 136 14.92 15.72 1.66
C GLU A 136 13.57 15.00 1.59
N CYS A 137 12.52 15.66 2.10
CA CYS A 137 11.18 15.10 2.21
C CYS A 137 10.13 15.99 1.53
N CYS A 138 9.08 15.39 0.96
CA CYS A 138 7.97 16.09 0.30
C CYS A 138 6.61 15.41 0.54
N THR A 139 5.51 16.17 0.41
CA THR A 139 4.11 15.71 0.60
C THR A 139 3.09 16.41 -0.29
N ASP A 140 3.56 17.18 -1.26
CA ASP A 140 2.78 18.05 -2.14
C ASP A 140 1.95 17.27 -3.17
N GLN A 141 2.50 16.18 -3.71
CA GLN A 141 1.82 15.33 -4.68
C GLN A 141 2.42 13.91 -4.72
N ASP A 142 1.67 12.97 -5.33
CA ASP A 142 2.20 11.64 -5.61
C ASP A 142 3.48 11.73 -6.46
N PHE A 143 4.45 10.90 -6.11
CA PHE A 143 5.78 10.83 -6.72
C PHE A 143 6.60 12.13 -6.66
N CYS A 144 6.29 13.05 -5.72
CA CYS A 144 7.03 14.31 -5.55
C CYS A 144 8.55 14.11 -5.38
N ASN A 145 8.98 12.94 -4.89
CA ASN A 145 10.39 12.66 -4.64
C ASN A 145 11.22 12.33 -5.91
N ARG A 146 10.60 12.26 -7.10
CA ARG A 146 11.34 12.09 -8.35
C ARG A 146 12.18 13.30 -8.75
N ASP A 147 11.73 14.48 -8.34
CA ASP A 147 12.36 15.75 -8.69
C ASP A 147 13.27 16.29 -7.57
N LEU A 148 13.37 15.54 -6.45
CA LEU A 148 14.31 15.86 -5.38
C LEU A 148 15.73 15.43 -5.77
N HIS A 149 16.66 16.38 -5.67
CA HIS A 149 18.07 16.17 -6.01
C HIS A 149 18.98 16.67 -4.88
N PRO A 150 18.94 16.02 -3.70
CA PRO A 150 19.78 16.42 -2.58
C PRO A 150 21.26 16.30 -2.94
N THR A 151 22.04 17.30 -2.56
CA THR A 151 23.49 17.34 -2.82
C THR A 151 24.26 17.26 -1.52
N LEU A 152 25.29 16.42 -1.47
CA LEU A 152 26.10 16.25 -0.26
C LEU A 152 26.69 17.58 0.23
N PRO A 153 26.77 17.79 1.56
CA PRO A 153 27.39 18.98 2.11
C PRO A 153 28.86 19.04 1.67
N PRO A 154 29.44 20.24 1.50
CA PRO A 154 30.84 20.39 1.11
C PRO A 154 31.78 19.62 2.03
N LEU A 155 32.86 19.07 1.45
CA LEU A 155 33.93 18.47 2.25
C LEU A 155 34.51 19.53 3.18
N LYS A 156 34.57 19.22 4.48
CA LYS A 156 35.28 20.08 5.44
C LYS A 156 36.75 20.10 5.07
N ARG A 157 37.30 21.30 4.83
CA ARG A 157 38.75 21.47 4.79
C ARG A 157 39.31 21.26 6.20
N PRO A 158 40.52 20.69 6.37
CA PRO A 158 41.15 20.59 7.67
C PRO A 158 41.29 22.01 8.28
N GLY A 159 40.46 22.34 9.28
CA GLY A 159 40.49 23.61 10.00
C GLY A 159 39.21 24.48 10.01
N GLU A 160 38.16 24.15 9.26
CA GLU A 160 36.91 24.93 9.27
C GLU A 160 35.88 24.36 10.27
N THR A 161 35.43 25.20 11.21
CA THR A 161 34.38 24.87 12.20
C THR A 161 33.00 25.06 11.57
N GLN A 162 32.07 24.12 11.79
CA GLN A 162 30.73 24.13 11.20
C GLN A 162 29.97 25.42 11.51
N GLN A 163 29.71 26.24 10.49
CA GLN A 163 28.64 27.22 10.55
C GLN A 163 27.34 26.52 10.17
N HIS A 164 26.49 26.29 11.18
CA HIS A 164 25.07 26.08 10.99
C HIS A 164 24.51 27.38 10.40
N SER A 165 23.92 27.33 9.20
CA SER A 165 22.93 28.32 8.74
C SER A 165 21.54 27.78 9.01
#